data_AF-A0A3D4CU80-F1
#
_entry.id   AF-A0A3D4CU80-F1
#
_cell.length_a   1.000
_cell.length_b   1.000
_cell.length_c   1.000
_cell.angle_alpha   90.00
_cell.angle_beta   90.00
_cell.angle_gamma   90.00
#
_symmetry.space_group_name_H-M   'P 1'
#
loop_
_entity.id
_entity.type
_entity.pdbx_description
1 polymer ?
#
loop_
_entity_poly.entity_id
_entity_poly.type
_entity_poly.pdbx_seq_one_letter_code
_entity_poly.pdbx_strand_id
1 'polypeptide(L)'
;VVCVGAPLAEEVVFRGYVYTAVKRMAGLPVAVILSGLLFGAVHVNLMALLPLTLLGIILALSYEYTGSLWAPIAIHFCFNAATVAIQILLKINPEWVNELEKNAGFIPLW
;
A
#
# COMPACT_ATOMS: atom_id res chain seq x y z
N VAL A 1 -6.01 7.52 14.58
CA VAL A 1 -5.21 8.60 13.95
C VAL A 1 -4.33 8.04 12.83
N VAL A 2 -3.53 7.01 13.09
CA VAL A 2 -2.68 6.32 12.09
C VAL A 2 -3.49 5.77 10.90
N CYS A 3 -4.66 5.18 11.11
CA CYS A 3 -5.43 4.54 10.02
C CYS A 3 -6.21 5.48 9.08
N VAL A 4 -6.30 6.78 9.39
CA VAL A 4 -7.12 7.74 8.60
C VAL A 4 -6.31 8.96 8.18
N GLY A 5 -5.52 9.53 9.09
CA GLY A 5 -4.71 10.72 8.79
C GLY A 5 -3.48 10.39 7.95
N ALA A 6 -2.83 9.25 8.22
CA ALA A 6 -1.62 8.86 7.49
C ALA A 6 -1.90 8.54 6.01
N PRO A 7 -2.94 7.75 5.65
CA PRO A 7 -3.24 7.48 4.23
C PRO A 7 -3.52 8.75 3.43
N LEU A 8 -4.22 9.71 4.03
CA LEU A 8 -4.56 10.97 3.36
C LEU A 8 -3.29 11.80 3.08
N ALA A 9 -2.41 11.93 4.07
CA ALA A 9 -1.14 12.63 3.92
C ALA A 9 -0.21 11.91 2.92
N GLU A 10 -0.14 10.58 3.00
CA GLU A 10 0.64 9.76 2.09
C GLU A 10 0.17 9.93 0.64
N GLU A 11 -1.13 9.87 0.37
CA GLU A 11 -1.63 10.08 -1.00
C GLU A 11 -1.34 11.49 -1.53
N VAL A 12 -1.46 12.53 -0.68
CA VAL A 12 -1.10 13.89 -1.08
C VAL A 12 0.38 13.98 -1.46
N VAL A 13 1.28 13.37 -0.68
CA VAL A 13 2.72 13.38 -0.95
C VAL A 13 3.06 12.53 -2.17
N PHE A 14 2.64 11.27 -2.20
CA PHE A 14 3.05 10.33 -3.24
C PHE A 14 2.35 10.57 -4.58
N ARG A 15 1.06 10.95 -4.60
CA ARG A 15 0.28 11.09 -5.85
C ARG A 15 0.19 12.55 -6.25
N GLY A 16 -0.09 13.42 -5.30
CA GLY A 16 -0.13 14.86 -5.54
C GLY A 16 1.24 15.43 -5.93
N TYR A 17 2.31 15.04 -5.25
CA TYR A 17 3.64 15.62 -5.48
C TYR A 17 4.61 14.68 -6.21
N VAL A 18 5.03 13.57 -5.60
CA VAL A 18 6.11 12.70 -6.13
C VAL A 18 5.77 12.16 -7.52
N TYR A 19 4.62 11.50 -7.67
CA TYR A 19 4.17 10.96 -8.95
C TYR A 19 4.07 12.05 -10.02
N THR A 20 3.44 13.17 -9.69
CA THR A 20 3.22 14.27 -10.64
C THR A 20 4.53 14.92 -11.07
N ALA A 21 5.49 15.10 -10.15
CA ALA A 21 6.82 15.63 -10.45
C ALA A 21 7.61 14.67 -11.36
N VAL A 22 7.67 13.39 -11.01
CA VAL A 22 8.38 12.37 -11.80
C VAL A 22 7.75 12.21 -13.17
N LYS A 23 6.41 12.21 -13.28
CA LYS A 23 5.70 12.12 -14.56
C LYS A 23 6.08 13.25 -15.51
N ARG A 24 6.22 14.47 -15.00
CA ARG A 24 6.65 15.63 -15.79
C ARG A 24 8.10 15.53 -16.27
N MET A 25 8.97 14.85 -15.51
CA MET A 25 10.39 14.73 -15.83
C MET A 25 10.74 13.52 -16.69
N ALA A 26 10.10 12.38 -16.46
CA ALA A 26 10.52 11.07 -16.98
C ALA A 26 9.38 10.26 -17.61
N GLY A 27 8.17 10.82 -17.70
CA GLY A 27 7.01 10.18 -18.31
C GLY A 27 6.28 9.19 -17.41
N LEU A 28 5.18 8.64 -17.94
CA LEU A 28 4.23 7.82 -17.18
C LEU A 28 4.83 6.52 -16.60
N PRO A 29 5.55 5.68 -17.37
CA PRO A 29 6.00 4.38 -16.85
C PRO A 29 6.95 4.53 -15.66
N VAL A 30 7.88 5.48 -15.76
CA VAL A 30 8.86 5.77 -14.69
C VAL A 30 8.15 6.31 -13.45
N ALA A 31 7.19 7.21 -13.63
CA ALA A 31 6.44 7.78 -12.51
C ALA A 31 5.64 6.73 -11.73
N VAL A 32 4.98 5.80 -12.43
CA VAL A 32 4.21 4.72 -11.78
C VAL A 32 5.12 3.80 -10.99
N ILE A 33 6.20 3.30 -11.61
CA ILE A 33 7.11 2.35 -10.97
C ILE A 33 7.83 3.01 -9.79
N LEU A 34 8.38 4.21 -9.99
CA LEU A 34 9.15 4.89 -8.95
C LEU A 34 8.27 5.34 -7.79
N SER A 35 7.06 5.87 -8.06
CA SER A 35 6.12 6.24 -7.01
C SER A 35 5.72 5.01 -6.17
N GLY A 36 5.43 3.88 -6.82
CA GLY A 36 5.13 2.63 -6.12
C GLY A 36 6.31 2.11 -5.29
N LEU A 37 7.51 2.07 -5.86
CA LEU A 37 8.70 1.59 -5.16
C LEU A 37 9.02 2.45 -3.93
N LEU A 38 8.97 3.79 -4.08
CA LEU A 38 9.20 4.70 -2.96
C LEU A 38 8.12 4.52 -1.88
N PHE A 39 6.86 4.33 -2.28
CA PHE A 39 5.78 4.03 -1.34
C PHE A 39 6.06 2.77 -0.52
N GLY A 40 6.52 1.68 -1.14
CA GLY A 40 6.92 0.48 -0.40
C GLY A 40 8.16 0.70 0.49
N ALA A 41 9.17 1.41 -0.02
CA ALA A 41 10.45 1.59 0.66
C ALA A 41 10.37 2.42 1.95
N VAL A 42 9.51 3.44 2.02
CA VAL A 42 9.39 4.29 3.22
C VAL A 42 8.87 3.55 4.46
N HIS A 43 8.31 2.35 4.28
CA HIS A 43 7.78 1.53 5.37
C HIS A 43 8.87 0.69 6.06
N VAL A 44 10.11 0.68 5.54
CA VAL A 44 11.29 0.06 6.17
C VAL A 44 11.05 -1.40 6.62
N ASN A 45 10.25 -2.15 5.84
CA ASN A 45 9.95 -3.55 6.10
C ASN A 45 10.14 -4.35 4.80
N LEU A 46 11.12 -5.26 4.79
CA LEU A 46 11.48 -6.03 3.61
C LEU A 46 10.36 -7.00 3.17
N MET A 47 9.61 -7.56 4.13
CA MET A 47 8.49 -8.45 3.84
C MET A 47 7.30 -7.68 3.25
N ALA A 48 7.10 -6.43 3.71
CA ALA A 48 6.07 -5.55 3.19
C ALA A 48 6.49 -4.80 1.91
N LEU A 49 7.78 -4.79 1.55
CA LEU A 49 8.29 -4.00 0.43
C LEU A 49 7.57 -4.33 -0.89
N LEU A 50 7.53 -5.62 -1.24
CA LEU A 50 6.88 -6.06 -2.48
C LEU A 50 5.37 -5.77 -2.49
N PRO A 51 4.56 -6.19 -1.49
CA PRO A 51 3.12 -5.94 -1.50
C PRO A 51 2.79 -4.44 -1.46
N LEU A 52 3.52 -3.64 -0.69
CA LEU A 52 3.29 -2.19 -0.63
C LEU A 52 3.75 -1.48 -1.91
N THR A 53 4.80 -1.96 -2.57
CA THR A 53 5.18 -1.45 -3.90
C THR A 53 4.08 -1.69 -4.93
N LEU A 54 3.49 -2.89 -4.95
CA LEU A 54 2.39 -3.23 -5.85
C LEU A 54 1.13 -2.41 -5.54
N LEU A 55 0.78 -2.25 -4.27
CA LEU A 55 -0.28 -1.33 -3.86
C LEU A 55 0.03 0.09 -4.34
N GLY A 56 1.26 0.54 -4.17
CA GLY A 56 1.69 1.87 -4.57
C GLY A 56 1.55 2.13 -6.07
N ILE A 57 1.82 1.13 -6.90
CA ILE A 57 1.59 1.14 -8.36
C ILE A 57 0.09 1.24 -8.67
N ILE A 58 -0.75 0.43 -8.02
CA ILE A 58 -2.20 0.46 -8.22
C ILE A 58 -2.77 1.85 -7.89
N LEU A 59 -2.32 2.45 -6.79
CA LEU A 59 -2.72 3.79 -6.36
C LEU A 59 -2.25 4.88 -7.35
N ALA A 60 -1.04 4.75 -7.91
CA ALA A 60 -0.57 5.67 -8.94
C ALA A 60 -1.39 5.56 -10.22
N LEU A 61 -1.75 4.34 -10.64
CA LEU A 61 -2.59 4.10 -11.82
C LEU A 61 -4.04 4.57 -11.61
N SER A 62 -4.60 4.39 -10.42
CA SER A 62 -5.96 4.88 -10.11
C SER A 62 -6.02 6.40 -10.11
N TYR A 63 -5.00 7.08 -9.56
CA TYR A 63 -4.86 8.52 -9.67
C TYR A 63 -4.72 8.97 -11.13
N GLU A 64 -3.87 8.30 -11.91
CA GLU A 64 -3.65 8.64 -13.33
C GLU A 64 -4.94 8.53 -14.15
N TYR A 65 -5.70 7.46 -13.93
CA TYR A 65 -6.93 7.21 -14.68
C TYR A 65 -8.06 8.16 -14.29
N THR A 66 -8.16 8.52 -13.00
CA THR A 66 -9.29 9.31 -12.49
C THR A 66 -9.01 10.81 -12.39
N GLY A 67 -7.74 11.22 -12.34
CA GLY A 67 -7.33 12.59 -12.05
C GLY A 67 -7.73 13.07 -10.64
N SER A 68 -8.14 12.17 -9.75
CA SER A 68 -8.70 12.51 -8.43
C SER A 68 -7.92 11.81 -7.32
N LEU A 69 -7.55 12.56 -6.27
CA LEU A 69 -6.92 11.99 -5.07
C LEU A 69 -7.89 11.12 -4.26
N TRP A 70 -9.21 11.29 -4.42
CA TRP A 70 -10.18 10.50 -3.67
C TRP A 70 -10.16 9.02 -4.05
N ALA A 71 -9.84 8.69 -5.31
CA ALA A 71 -9.75 7.32 -5.78
C ALA A 71 -8.63 6.51 -5.09
N PRO A 72 -7.35 6.94 -5.11
CA PRO A 72 -6.30 6.25 -4.36
C PRO A 72 -6.53 6.31 -2.85
N ILE A 73 -7.06 7.42 -2.29
CA ILE A 73 -7.38 7.49 -0.86
C ILE A 73 -8.37 6.39 -0.46
N ALA A 74 -9.44 6.19 -1.22
CA ALA A 74 -10.43 5.15 -0.93
C ALA A 74 -9.83 3.75 -1.02
N ILE A 75 -9.05 3.46 -2.07
CA ILE A 75 -8.40 2.16 -2.24
C ILE A 75 -7.43 1.88 -1.09
N HIS A 76 -6.59 2.86 -0.75
CA HIS A 76 -5.62 2.73 0.33
C HIS A 76 -6.32 2.55 1.69
N PHE A 77 -7.38 3.31 1.96
CA PHE A 77 -8.18 3.12 3.16
C PHE A 77 -8.79 1.71 3.24
N CYS A 78 -9.37 1.21 2.15
CA CYS A 78 -9.93 -0.14 2.09
C CYS A 78 -8.85 -1.22 2.32
N PHE A 79 -7.67 -1.06 1.73
CA PHE A 79 -6.54 -1.96 1.97
C PHE A 79 -6.17 -2.01 3.45
N ASN A 80 -5.96 -0.85 4.08
CA ASN A 80 -5.59 -0.77 5.50
C ASN A 80 -6.70 -1.33 6.40
N ALA A 81 -7.97 -1.03 6.11
CA ALA A 81 -9.11 -1.57 6.85
C ALA A 81 -9.17 -3.10 6.77
N ALA A 82 -8.96 -3.68 5.58
CA ALA A 82 -8.92 -5.12 5.37
C ALA A 82 -7.76 -5.76 6.12
N THR A 83 -6.55 -5.18 6.06
CA THR A 83 -5.38 -5.68 6.78
C THR A 83 -5.61 -5.69 8.29
N VAL A 84 -6.13 -4.59 8.85
CA VAL A 84 -6.45 -4.52 10.29
C VAL A 84 -7.52 -5.54 10.67
N ALA A 85 -8.57 -5.70 9.86
CA ALA A 85 -9.62 -6.69 10.11
C ALA A 85 -9.07 -8.12 10.13
N ILE A 86 -8.23 -8.49 9.15
CA ILE A 86 -7.57 -9.80 9.08
C ILE A 86 -6.68 -10.02 10.31
N GLN A 87 -5.87 -9.03 10.69
CA GLN A 87 -5.02 -9.11 11.88
C GLN A 87 -5.83 -9.33 13.17
N ILE A 88 -6.98 -8.66 13.31
CA ILE A 88 -7.87 -8.85 14.46
C ILE A 88 -8.46 -10.27 14.44
N LEU A 89 -8.95 -10.74 13.30
CA LEU A 89 -9.53 -12.09 13.16
C LEU A 89 -8.52 -13.19 13.51
N LEU A 90 -7.28 -13.06 13.05
CA LEU A 90 -6.20 -14.00 13.36
C LEU A 90 -5.80 -13.95 14.84
N LYS A 91 -5.82 -12.77 15.47
CA LYS A 91 -5.59 -12.65 16.93
C LYS A 91 -6.68 -13.31 17.76
N ILE A 92 -7.93 -13.27 17.30
CA ILE A 92 -9.06 -13.91 17.99
C ILE A 92 -9.01 -15.44 17.84
N ASN A 93 -8.50 -15.94 16.71
CA ASN A 93 -8.43 -17.38 16.40
C ASN A 93 -6.97 -17.82 16.18
N PRO A 94 -6.16 -17.93 17.24
CA PRO A 94 -4.72 -18.23 17.11
C PRO A 94 -4.46 -19.61 16.48
N GLU A 95 -5.39 -20.56 16.58
CA GLU A 95 -5.26 -21.87 15.93
C GLU A 95 -5.18 -21.78 14.41
N TRP A 96 -5.83 -20.78 13.80
CA TRP A 96 -5.72 -20.56 12.35
C TRP A 96 -4.30 -20.13 11.96
N VAL A 97 -3.62 -19.37 12.83
CA VAL A 97 -2.22 -19.00 12.60
C VAL A 97 -1.34 -20.25 12.60
N ASN A 98 -1.50 -21.12 13.61
CA ASN A 98 -0.76 -22.37 13.71
C ASN A 98 -0.98 -23.29 12.49
N GLU A 99 -2.20 -23.33 11.96
CA GLU A 99 -2.55 -24.12 10.78
C GLU A 99 -2.00 -23.53 9.49
N LEU A 100 -2.06 -22.20 9.32
CA LEU A 100 -1.45 -21.48 8.20
C LEU A 100 0.07 -21.68 8.16
N GLU A 101 0.73 -21.61 9.32
CA GLU A 101 2.17 -21.85 9.45
C GLU A 101 2.55 -23.28 9.04
N LYS A 102 1.78 -24.28 9.49
CA LYS A 102 2.02 -25.68 9.15
C LYS A 102 1.79 -26.00 7.67
N ASN A 103 0.75 -25.43 7.07
CA ASN A 103 0.32 -25.81 5.71
C ASN A 103 1.00 -25.00 4.60
N ALA A 104 1.37 -23.74 4.85
CA ALA A 104 1.81 -22.83 3.79
C ALA A 104 3.33 -22.57 3.77
N GLY A 105 4.12 -23.09 4.72
CA GLY A 105 5.50 -22.62 4.90
C GLY A 105 5.55 -21.10 5.11
N PHE A 106 4.59 -20.61 5.90
CA PHE A 106 4.15 -19.22 5.93
C PHE A 106 5.27 -18.25 6.33
N ILE A 107 5.45 -17.18 5.57
CA ILE A 107 6.31 -16.06 5.94
C ILE A 107 5.53 -15.23 6.97
N PRO A 108 6.05 -15.06 8.21
CA PRO A 108 5.31 -14.40 9.26
C PRO A 108 4.98 -12.94 8.92
N LEU A 109 3.77 -12.51 9.27
CA LEU A 109 3.22 -11.17 9.00
C LEU A 109 3.55 -10.12 10.09
N TRP A 110 4.58 -10.38 10.92
CA TRP A 110 5.04 -9.46 11.97
C TRP A 110 6.41 -8.86 11.65
#